data_AF-G5LMJ1-F1
#
_entry.id   AF-G5LMJ1-F1
#
_cell.length_a   1.000
_cell.length_b   1.000
_cell.length_c   1.000
_cell.angle_alpha   90.00
_cell.angle_beta   90.00
_cell.angle_gamma   90.00
#
_symmetry.space_group_name_H-M   'P 1'
#
loop_
_entity.id
_entity.type
_entity.pdbx_description
1 polymer ?
#
loop_
_entity_poly.entity_id
_entity_poly.type
_entity_poly.pdbx_seq_one_letter_code
_entity_poly.pdbx_strand_id
1 'polypeptide(L)'
;MYHYYQQTGDQTMRKIIDDWFADRFAEGATTKNVNTMAPFLTLAYRYEETRNPAYLPWLETWAEWAMNEMPRTDHGGMQHITLAEENHQQMWDDTLMMTVLPLAKIGKLLNRPEYVEEATYQFLLHVQNLMDKETGLWFHGWSYDGHHNFANARWARGNSWLTIVIPDFLELLDLPENNAVRRYLVQVLNAQIAALAKCQDKSGLWHTLLDDPHSYLEASATAGFAYGILKAVRKRYVERHYAQVAEKAIRGIVKHISPEGELLQTSFGTGMGHDLDFYRHIPLTSMPYGQAMAMLCLTEYLRNYF
;
A
#
# COMPACT_ATOMS: atom_id res chain seq x y z
N MET A 1 2.42 13.41 -0.31
CA MET A 1 2.40 14.75 -0.94
C MET A 1 1.04 15.08 -1.55
N TYR A 2 0.55 14.33 -2.54
CA TYR A 2 -0.73 14.64 -3.21
C TYR A 2 -1.91 14.84 -2.25
N HIS A 3 -2.14 13.90 -1.32
CA HIS A 3 -3.24 14.04 -0.34
C HIS A 3 -3.14 15.29 0.52
N TYR A 4 -1.93 15.74 0.85
CA TYR A 4 -1.74 16.97 1.63
C TYR A 4 -2.11 18.19 0.79
N TYR A 5 -1.64 18.26 -0.45
CA TYR A 5 -2.06 19.28 -1.42
C TYR A 5 -3.59 19.27 -1.60
N GLN A 6 -4.18 18.10 -1.83
CA GLN A 6 -5.63 17.96 -2.02
C GLN A 6 -6.43 18.48 -0.82
N GLN A 7 -5.93 18.29 0.40
CA GLN A 7 -6.61 18.72 1.62
C GLN A 7 -6.41 20.21 1.94
N THR A 8 -5.25 20.78 1.61
CA THR A 8 -4.85 22.12 2.07
C THR A 8 -4.79 23.18 0.97
N GLY A 9 -4.71 22.77 -0.29
CA GLY A 9 -4.42 23.66 -1.42
C GLY A 9 -2.96 24.13 -1.48
N ASP A 10 -2.04 23.52 -0.72
CA ASP A 10 -0.62 23.92 -0.68
C ASP A 10 0.05 23.84 -2.06
N GLN A 11 0.38 25.01 -2.60
CA GLN A 11 0.95 25.16 -3.94
C GLN A 11 2.40 24.69 -4.04
N THR A 12 3.14 24.71 -2.94
CA THR A 12 4.52 24.19 -2.89
C THR A 12 4.50 22.68 -3.08
N MET A 13 3.60 21.99 -2.37
CA MET A 13 3.43 20.54 -2.51
C MET A 13 2.95 20.15 -3.90
N ARG A 14 2.04 20.94 -4.50
CA ARG A 14 1.63 20.74 -5.90
C ARG A 14 2.80 20.88 -6.85
N LYS A 15 3.61 21.93 -6.69
CA LYS A 15 4.76 22.21 -7.55
C LYS A 15 5.77 21.06 -7.52
N ILE A 16 6.09 20.51 -6.34
CA ILE A 16 7.00 19.36 -6.22
C ILE A 16 6.51 18.16 -7.04
N ILE A 17 5.21 17.87 -6.99
CA ILE A 17 4.61 16.76 -7.76
C ILE A 17 4.72 17.02 -9.26
N ASP A 18 4.30 18.21 -9.70
CA ASP A 18 4.25 18.57 -11.12
C ASP A 18 5.68 18.64 -11.72
N ASP A 19 6.65 19.20 -10.98
CA ASP A 19 8.07 19.24 -11.37
C ASP A 19 8.66 17.82 -11.49
N TRP A 20 8.37 16.93 -10.53
CA TRP A 20 8.91 15.57 -10.57
C TRP A 20 8.46 14.82 -11.83
N PHE A 21 7.19 14.91 -12.21
CA PHE A 21 6.71 14.29 -13.44
C PHE A 21 7.32 14.95 -14.69
N ALA A 22 7.43 16.27 -14.71
CA ALA A 22 8.06 16.99 -15.83
C ALA A 22 9.51 16.52 -16.05
N ASP A 23 10.30 16.45 -14.98
CA ASP A 23 11.69 16.00 -15.03
C ASP A 23 11.81 14.55 -15.50
N ARG A 24 11.02 13.63 -14.91
CA ARG A 24 11.06 12.20 -15.27
C ARG A 24 10.61 11.95 -16.72
N PHE A 25 9.59 12.66 -17.21
CA PHE A 25 9.16 12.51 -18.60
C PHE A 25 10.16 13.11 -19.60
N ALA A 26 10.91 14.13 -19.20
CA ALA A 26 12.00 14.69 -20.01
C ALA A 26 13.20 13.73 -20.11
N GLU A 27 13.51 12.97 -19.05
CA GLU A 27 14.54 11.94 -19.04
C GLU A 27 14.17 10.71 -19.90
N GLY A 28 12.88 10.42 -19.99
CA GLY A 28 12.33 9.28 -20.73
C GLY A 28 11.76 8.19 -19.81
N ALA A 29 10.98 7.28 -20.38
CA ALA A 29 10.33 6.22 -19.62
C ALA A 29 11.36 5.26 -19.01
N THR A 30 11.17 4.93 -17.73
CA THR A 30 11.83 3.76 -17.11
C THR A 30 11.17 2.46 -17.56
N THR A 31 11.79 1.32 -17.24
CA THR A 31 11.20 0.00 -17.47
C THR A 31 9.97 -0.21 -16.61
N LYS A 32 8.95 -0.86 -17.18
CA LYS A 32 7.69 -1.15 -16.48
C LYS A 32 7.84 -2.41 -15.65
N ASN A 33 7.51 -2.31 -14.37
CA ASN A 33 7.47 -3.40 -13.41
C ASN A 33 6.49 -3.03 -12.28
N VAL A 34 6.28 -3.95 -11.33
CA VAL A 34 5.28 -3.76 -10.27
C VAL A 34 5.49 -2.48 -9.45
N ASN A 35 6.75 -2.08 -9.26
CA ASN A 35 7.12 -0.93 -8.42
C ASN A 35 7.05 0.39 -9.18
N THR A 36 7.48 0.40 -10.44
CA THR A 36 7.53 1.63 -11.25
C THR A 36 6.14 2.10 -11.72
N MET A 37 5.10 1.28 -11.53
CA MET A 37 3.70 1.64 -11.78
C MET A 37 3.11 2.59 -10.70
N ALA A 38 3.66 2.61 -9.50
CA ALA A 38 3.08 3.34 -8.36
C ALA A 38 2.86 4.86 -8.59
N PRO A 39 3.78 5.60 -9.25
CA PRO A 39 3.59 7.03 -9.51
C PRO A 39 2.33 7.34 -10.35
N PHE A 40 1.87 6.40 -11.18
CA PHE A 40 0.74 6.64 -12.08
C PHE A 40 -0.60 6.79 -11.34
N LEU A 41 -0.70 6.33 -10.09
CA LEU A 41 -1.83 6.69 -9.23
C LEU A 41 -1.92 8.21 -9.03
N THR A 42 -0.78 8.84 -8.69
CA THR A 42 -0.74 10.30 -8.50
C THR A 42 -0.89 11.02 -9.83
N LEU A 43 -0.27 10.54 -10.91
CA LEU A 43 -0.42 11.13 -12.24
C LEU A 43 -1.89 11.15 -12.69
N ALA A 44 -2.64 10.07 -12.42
CA ALA A 44 -4.06 9.99 -12.75
C ALA A 44 -4.87 11.08 -12.03
N TYR A 45 -4.63 11.30 -10.73
CA TYR A 45 -5.25 12.41 -10.01
C TYR A 45 -4.84 13.78 -10.56
N ARG A 46 -3.56 13.97 -10.92
CA ARG A 46 -3.12 15.23 -11.54
C ARG A 46 -3.76 15.46 -12.92
N TYR A 47 -3.91 14.43 -13.73
CA TYR A 47 -4.60 14.51 -15.02
C TYR A 47 -6.10 14.83 -14.85
N GLU A 48 -6.76 14.26 -13.84
CA GLU A 48 -8.16 14.57 -13.53
C GLU A 48 -8.38 16.06 -13.26
N GLU A 49 -7.47 16.70 -12.53
CA GLU A 49 -7.51 18.12 -12.19
C GLU A 49 -7.09 19.04 -13.36
N THR A 50 -6.02 18.69 -14.07
CA THR A 50 -5.38 19.59 -15.04
C THR A 50 -5.85 19.37 -16.47
N ARG A 51 -6.31 18.15 -16.78
CA ARG A 51 -6.60 17.67 -18.14
C ARG A 51 -5.45 17.88 -19.13
N ASN A 52 -4.21 17.90 -18.63
CA ASN A 52 -3.03 18.04 -19.47
C ASN A 52 -2.93 16.87 -20.46
N PRO A 53 -3.09 17.09 -21.79
CA PRO A 53 -3.11 16.01 -22.77
C PRO A 53 -1.78 15.27 -22.85
N ALA A 54 -0.67 15.87 -22.42
CA ALA A 54 0.63 15.21 -22.39
C ALA A 54 0.70 14.04 -21.41
N TYR A 55 -0.17 13.98 -20.39
CA TYR A 55 -0.20 12.87 -19.42
C TYR A 55 -0.99 11.66 -19.90
N LEU A 56 -1.91 11.83 -20.83
CA LEU A 56 -2.81 10.77 -21.28
C LEU A 56 -2.06 9.56 -21.88
N PRO A 57 -1.09 9.73 -22.80
CA PRO A 57 -0.34 8.61 -23.37
C PRO A 57 0.39 7.79 -22.31
N TRP A 58 0.88 8.43 -21.25
CA TRP A 58 1.53 7.76 -20.14
C TRP A 58 0.56 6.89 -19.35
N LEU A 59 -0.62 7.42 -19.01
CA LEU A 59 -1.65 6.66 -18.28
C LEU A 59 -2.14 5.46 -19.09
N GLU A 60 -2.42 5.65 -20.38
CA GLU A 60 -2.86 4.57 -21.26
C GLU A 60 -1.78 3.49 -21.42
N THR A 61 -0.54 3.88 -21.74
CA THR A 61 0.55 2.92 -22.01
C THR A 61 0.90 2.08 -20.78
N TRP A 62 0.85 2.66 -19.58
CA TRP A 62 1.17 1.93 -18.35
C TRP A 62 0.01 1.05 -17.86
N ALA A 63 -1.23 1.49 -18.03
CA ALA A 63 -2.39 0.65 -17.73
C ALA A 63 -2.54 -0.52 -18.71
N GLU A 64 -2.32 -0.29 -20.01
CA GLU A 64 -2.31 -1.35 -21.03
C GLU A 64 -1.23 -2.40 -20.75
N TRP A 65 -0.03 -1.97 -20.34
CA TRP A 65 1.00 -2.92 -19.90
C TRP A 65 0.53 -3.75 -18.70
N ALA A 66 -0.05 -3.13 -17.68
CA ALA A 66 -0.53 -3.84 -16.50
C ALA A 66 -1.62 -4.87 -16.85
N MET A 67 -2.47 -4.58 -17.85
CA MET A 67 -3.51 -5.49 -18.33
C MET A 67 -2.98 -6.63 -19.20
N ASN A 68 -2.12 -6.31 -20.16
CA ASN A 68 -1.88 -7.18 -21.31
C ASN A 68 -0.45 -7.71 -21.44
N GLU A 69 0.52 -7.10 -20.76
CA GLU A 69 1.95 -7.43 -20.90
C GLU A 69 2.62 -7.84 -19.59
N MET A 70 2.15 -7.33 -18.45
CA MET A 70 2.68 -7.68 -17.13
C MET A 70 2.51 -9.20 -16.90
N PRO A 71 3.58 -9.95 -16.59
CA PRO A 71 3.51 -11.40 -16.43
C PRO A 71 2.45 -11.82 -15.42
N ARG A 72 1.83 -12.97 -15.70
CA ARG A 72 0.77 -13.54 -14.87
C ARG A 72 1.23 -14.87 -14.28
N THR A 73 0.91 -15.09 -13.02
CA THR A 73 1.00 -16.39 -12.36
C THR A 73 -0.16 -17.28 -12.80
N ASP A 74 -0.17 -18.51 -12.31
CA ASP A 74 -1.34 -19.37 -12.37
C ASP A 74 -2.58 -18.66 -11.84
N HIS A 75 -3.72 -18.99 -12.45
CA HIS A 75 -5.00 -18.30 -12.24
C HIS A 75 -5.01 -16.81 -12.59
N GLY A 76 -4.01 -16.30 -13.33
CA GLY A 76 -4.02 -14.92 -13.81
C GLY A 76 -3.66 -13.88 -12.75
N GLY A 77 -2.98 -14.26 -11.67
CA GLY A 77 -2.47 -13.31 -10.68
C GLY A 77 -1.37 -12.43 -11.26
N MET A 78 -1.34 -11.14 -10.92
CA MET A 78 -0.23 -10.27 -11.29
C MET A 78 1.06 -10.74 -10.63
N GLN A 79 2.03 -11.18 -11.42
CA GLN A 79 3.32 -11.63 -10.91
C GLN A 79 4.14 -10.45 -10.40
N HIS A 80 4.81 -10.61 -9.26
CA HIS A 80 5.60 -9.55 -8.63
C HIS A 80 6.96 -9.33 -9.33
N ILE A 81 6.95 -9.04 -10.63
CA ILE A 81 8.15 -8.75 -11.41
C ILE A 81 8.76 -7.42 -10.95
N THR A 82 10.06 -7.42 -10.65
CA THR A 82 10.81 -6.21 -10.28
C THR A 82 11.83 -5.87 -11.37
N LEU A 83 12.65 -4.84 -11.13
CA LEU A 83 13.75 -4.51 -12.05
C LEU A 83 14.82 -5.60 -12.10
N ALA A 84 15.05 -6.28 -10.98
CA ALA A 84 16.17 -7.22 -10.81
C ALA A 84 15.76 -8.67 -11.01
N GLU A 85 14.51 -9.01 -10.69
CA GLU A 85 14.06 -10.40 -10.57
C GLU A 85 12.70 -10.59 -11.22
N GLU A 86 12.55 -11.71 -11.95
CA GLU A 86 11.28 -12.11 -12.56
C GLU A 86 10.24 -12.48 -11.51
N ASN A 87 10.66 -13.09 -10.40
CA ASN A 87 9.81 -13.66 -9.35
C ASN A 87 8.72 -14.57 -9.92
N HIS A 88 9.17 -15.55 -10.73
CA HIS A 88 8.33 -16.49 -11.45
C HIS A 88 7.28 -17.13 -10.53
N GLN A 89 6.01 -17.07 -10.93
CA GLN A 89 4.87 -17.66 -10.19
C GLN A 89 4.63 -17.09 -8.79
N GLN A 90 5.18 -15.91 -8.47
CA GLN A 90 5.03 -15.28 -7.15
C GLN A 90 4.08 -14.09 -7.13
N MET A 91 3.27 -14.01 -6.07
CA MET A 91 2.41 -12.87 -5.73
C MET A 91 2.80 -12.33 -4.36
N TRP A 92 3.02 -11.03 -4.24
CA TRP A 92 3.45 -10.37 -3.00
C TRP A 92 2.43 -9.32 -2.55
N ASP A 93 2.47 -8.95 -1.27
CA ASP A 93 1.51 -8.06 -0.62
C ASP A 93 1.41 -6.65 -1.24
N ASP A 94 2.53 -6.09 -1.66
CA ASP A 94 2.64 -4.71 -2.13
C ASP A 94 2.14 -4.51 -3.57
N THR A 95 2.00 -5.58 -4.36
CA THR A 95 1.43 -5.54 -5.73
C THR A 95 0.09 -4.78 -5.78
N LEU A 96 -0.77 -4.99 -4.77
CA LEU A 96 -2.07 -4.33 -4.72
C LEU A 96 -1.95 -2.80 -4.65
N MET A 97 -1.00 -2.31 -3.84
CA MET A 97 -0.77 -0.87 -3.69
C MET A 97 -0.01 -0.30 -4.90
N MET A 98 1.04 -0.98 -5.34
CA MET A 98 2.00 -0.42 -6.30
C MET A 98 1.49 -0.46 -7.74
N THR A 99 0.62 -1.42 -8.09
CA THR A 99 0.12 -1.59 -9.47
C THR A 99 -1.40 -1.61 -9.57
N VAL A 100 -2.07 -2.36 -8.70
CA VAL A 100 -3.53 -2.60 -8.85
C VAL A 100 -4.35 -1.35 -8.56
N LEU A 101 -4.04 -0.61 -7.49
CA LEU A 101 -4.72 0.66 -7.19
C LEU A 101 -4.52 1.72 -8.29
N PRO A 102 -3.29 1.95 -8.82
CA PRO A 102 -3.10 2.78 -10.02
C PRO A 102 -3.98 2.33 -11.21
N LEU A 103 -4.00 1.04 -11.54
CA LEU A 103 -4.80 0.50 -12.65
C LEU A 103 -6.30 0.81 -12.46
N ALA A 104 -6.83 0.56 -11.26
CA ALA A 104 -8.22 0.84 -10.95
C ALA A 104 -8.55 2.35 -11.07
N LYS A 105 -7.65 3.23 -10.61
CA LYS A 105 -7.86 4.69 -10.69
C LYS A 105 -7.87 5.15 -12.14
N ILE A 106 -6.95 4.63 -12.97
CA ILE A 106 -6.91 4.93 -14.40
C ILE A 106 -8.17 4.42 -15.09
N GLY A 107 -8.62 3.21 -14.77
CA GLY A 107 -9.86 2.62 -15.29
C GLY A 107 -11.09 3.50 -15.02
N LYS A 108 -11.25 3.94 -13.77
CA LYS A 108 -12.32 4.89 -13.39
C LYS A 108 -12.20 6.23 -14.13
N LEU A 109 -10.99 6.77 -14.23
CA LEU A 109 -10.74 8.09 -14.82
C LEU A 109 -10.96 8.12 -16.34
N LEU A 110 -10.60 7.04 -17.04
CA LEU A 110 -10.69 6.92 -18.50
C LEU A 110 -11.94 6.16 -18.97
N ASN A 111 -12.85 5.80 -18.05
CA ASN A 111 -14.05 5.01 -18.32
C ASN A 111 -13.76 3.65 -18.98
N ARG A 112 -12.74 2.95 -18.47
CA ARG A 112 -12.36 1.59 -18.89
C ARG A 112 -12.71 0.59 -17.79
N PRO A 113 -13.96 0.08 -17.76
CA PRO A 113 -14.44 -0.80 -16.68
C PRO A 113 -13.64 -2.10 -16.55
N GLU A 114 -13.08 -2.61 -17.65
CA GLU A 114 -12.26 -3.83 -17.68
C GLU A 114 -11.01 -3.72 -16.78
N TYR A 115 -10.44 -2.52 -16.63
CA TYR A 115 -9.32 -2.29 -15.70
C TYR A 115 -9.75 -2.40 -14.25
N VAL A 116 -10.98 -1.98 -13.95
CA VAL A 116 -11.56 -2.02 -12.60
C VAL A 116 -11.97 -3.45 -12.25
N GLU A 117 -12.48 -4.21 -13.22
CA GLU A 117 -12.79 -5.63 -13.07
C GLU A 117 -11.52 -6.46 -12.80
N GLU A 118 -10.46 -6.26 -13.59
CA GLU A 118 -9.16 -6.89 -13.36
C GLU A 118 -8.61 -6.53 -11.98
N ALA A 119 -8.65 -5.24 -11.61
CA ALA A 119 -8.20 -4.83 -10.29
C ALA A 119 -9.00 -5.51 -9.17
N THR A 120 -10.32 -5.60 -9.32
CA THR A 120 -11.18 -6.30 -8.35
C THR A 120 -10.82 -7.77 -8.24
N TYR A 121 -10.57 -8.45 -9.37
CA TYR A 121 -10.13 -9.84 -9.38
C TYR A 121 -8.78 -10.01 -8.65
N GLN A 122 -7.80 -9.13 -8.90
CA GLN A 122 -6.50 -9.17 -8.23
C GLN A 122 -6.64 -9.03 -6.71
N PHE A 123 -7.51 -8.17 -6.20
CA PHE A 123 -7.78 -8.08 -4.77
C PHE A 123 -8.29 -9.41 -4.19
N LEU A 124 -9.25 -10.07 -4.86
CA LEU A 124 -9.80 -11.35 -4.39
C LEU A 124 -8.76 -12.46 -4.40
N LEU A 125 -7.93 -12.54 -5.46
CA LEU A 125 -6.90 -13.56 -5.59
C LEU A 125 -5.74 -13.36 -4.60
N HIS A 126 -5.33 -12.10 -4.35
CA HIS A 126 -4.32 -11.81 -3.32
C HIS A 126 -4.83 -12.17 -1.93
N VAL A 127 -6.12 -11.89 -1.60
CA VAL A 127 -6.70 -12.36 -0.33
C VAL A 127 -6.64 -13.89 -0.25
N GLN A 128 -7.03 -14.59 -1.31
CA GLN A 128 -7.03 -16.06 -1.33
C GLN A 128 -5.65 -16.66 -1.01
N ASN A 129 -4.59 -16.08 -1.58
CA ASN A 129 -3.26 -16.67 -1.55
C ASN A 129 -2.37 -16.16 -0.41
N LEU A 130 -2.63 -14.96 0.12
CA LEU A 130 -1.75 -14.29 1.09
C LEU A 130 -2.37 -14.11 2.48
N MET A 131 -3.70 -14.03 2.60
CA MET A 131 -4.33 -13.82 3.90
C MET A 131 -4.29 -15.11 4.73
N ASP A 132 -3.73 -15.01 5.93
CA ASP A 132 -3.76 -16.08 6.91
C ASP A 132 -5.08 -16.04 7.71
N LYS A 133 -5.95 -17.01 7.43
CA LYS A 133 -7.23 -17.17 8.13
C LYS A 133 -7.12 -17.47 9.62
N GLU A 134 -5.98 -17.96 10.11
CA GLU A 134 -5.79 -18.27 11.53
C GLU A 134 -5.64 -17.01 12.38
N THR A 135 -4.92 -16.01 11.85
CA THR A 135 -4.60 -14.78 12.58
C THR A 135 -5.38 -13.56 12.09
N GLY A 136 -5.81 -13.53 10.83
CA GLY A 136 -6.31 -12.35 10.14
C GLY A 136 -5.22 -11.43 9.57
N LEU A 137 -3.94 -11.80 9.76
CA LEU A 137 -2.79 -11.13 9.14
C LEU A 137 -2.48 -11.75 7.77
N TRP A 138 -1.45 -11.24 7.12
CA TRP A 138 -1.06 -11.65 5.77
C TRP A 138 0.37 -12.16 5.76
N PHE A 139 0.62 -13.19 4.96
CA PHE A 139 1.98 -13.59 4.59
C PHE A 139 2.53 -12.64 3.52
N HIS A 140 3.84 -12.41 3.55
CA HIS A 140 4.50 -11.50 2.60
C HIS A 140 4.33 -11.96 1.14
N GLY A 141 4.42 -13.27 0.88
CA GLY A 141 4.34 -13.80 -0.48
C GLY A 141 3.68 -15.15 -0.59
N TRP A 142 3.34 -15.48 -1.83
CA TRP A 142 2.83 -16.78 -2.27
C TRP A 142 3.60 -17.20 -3.52
N SER A 143 3.92 -18.49 -3.62
CA SER A 143 4.48 -19.12 -4.80
C SER A 143 3.53 -20.22 -5.28
N TYR A 144 3.11 -20.16 -6.54
CA TYR A 144 2.43 -21.30 -7.18
C TYR A 144 3.41 -22.44 -7.48
N ASP A 145 4.69 -22.13 -7.66
CA ASP A 145 5.74 -23.15 -7.63
C ASP A 145 5.84 -23.71 -6.21
N GLY A 146 5.36 -24.94 -6.02
CA GLY A 146 5.32 -25.62 -4.74
C GLY A 146 4.18 -25.23 -3.80
N HIS A 147 3.29 -24.31 -4.21
CA HIS A 147 2.09 -23.90 -3.48
C HIS A 147 2.33 -23.57 -1.99
N HIS A 148 3.21 -22.60 -1.72
CA HIS A 148 3.61 -22.25 -0.35
C HIS A 148 3.78 -20.73 -0.15
N ASN A 149 3.73 -20.28 1.11
CA ASN A 149 3.91 -18.87 1.50
C ASN A 149 5.32 -18.57 2.04
N PHE A 150 6.35 -19.13 1.39
CA PHE A 150 7.76 -18.99 1.78
C PHE A 150 7.99 -19.26 3.28
N ALA A 151 8.51 -18.27 4.02
CA ALA A 151 8.75 -18.34 5.46
C ALA A 151 7.48 -18.32 6.33
N ASN A 152 6.28 -18.18 5.73
CA ASN A 152 5.03 -17.86 6.43
C ASN A 152 5.16 -16.59 7.29
N ALA A 153 5.91 -15.60 6.79
CA ALA A 153 6.22 -14.39 7.54
C ALA A 153 5.06 -13.40 7.53
N ARG A 154 4.53 -13.09 8.72
CA ARG A 154 3.55 -12.02 8.95
C ARG A 154 4.25 -10.68 9.11
N TRP A 155 4.96 -10.29 8.05
CA TRP A 155 5.85 -9.14 8.03
C TRP A 155 5.07 -7.82 8.06
N ALA A 156 5.50 -6.89 8.91
CA ALA A 156 4.74 -5.71 9.27
C ALA A 156 4.57 -4.73 8.10
N ARG A 157 5.65 -4.33 7.42
CA ARG A 157 5.51 -3.36 6.31
C ARG A 157 4.70 -3.94 5.16
N GLY A 158 4.90 -5.22 4.87
CA GLY A 158 4.06 -5.98 3.96
C GLY A 158 2.58 -5.90 4.29
N ASN A 159 2.22 -6.27 5.52
CA ASN A 159 0.85 -6.16 6.04
C ASN A 159 0.30 -4.73 5.95
N SER A 160 1.15 -3.72 6.17
CA SER A 160 0.73 -2.32 6.16
C SER A 160 0.26 -1.85 4.77
N TRP A 161 0.78 -2.44 3.69
CA TRP A 161 0.29 -2.14 2.33
C TRP A 161 -1.17 -2.52 2.15
N LEU A 162 -1.61 -3.65 2.71
CA LEU A 162 -3.02 -4.07 2.67
C LEU A 162 -3.89 -3.12 3.50
N THR A 163 -3.40 -2.72 4.67
CA THR A 163 -4.10 -1.77 5.55
C THR A 163 -4.25 -0.40 4.89
N ILE A 164 -3.27 0.03 4.08
CA ILE A 164 -3.33 1.25 3.26
C ILE A 164 -4.31 1.09 2.08
N VAL A 165 -4.12 0.05 1.27
CA VAL A 165 -4.74 -0.02 -0.07
C VAL A 165 -6.20 -0.43 -0.03
N ILE A 166 -6.64 -1.28 0.92
CA ILE A 166 -8.04 -1.74 0.95
C ILE A 166 -9.01 -0.57 1.20
N PRO A 167 -8.81 0.33 2.19
CA PRO A 167 -9.64 1.53 2.33
C PRO A 167 -9.64 2.44 1.10
N ASP A 168 -8.49 2.61 0.45
CA ASP A 168 -8.33 3.45 -0.75
C ASP A 168 -9.11 2.87 -1.93
N PHE A 169 -9.00 1.57 -2.15
CA PHE A 169 -9.71 0.86 -3.20
C PHE A 169 -11.22 0.87 -2.97
N LEU A 170 -11.67 0.62 -1.74
CA LEU A 170 -13.08 0.71 -1.36
C LEU A 170 -13.66 2.11 -1.61
N GLU A 171 -12.91 3.16 -1.26
CA GLU A 171 -13.31 4.56 -1.53
C GLU A 171 -13.35 4.85 -3.04
N LEU A 172 -12.38 4.36 -3.81
CA LEU A 172 -12.31 4.57 -5.25
C LEU A 172 -13.45 3.90 -6.03
N LEU A 173 -13.80 2.67 -5.66
CA LEU A 173 -14.86 1.94 -6.36
C LEU A 173 -16.25 2.49 -6.07
N ASP A 174 -16.46 3.02 -4.86
CA ASP A 174 -17.73 3.59 -4.38
C ASP A 174 -18.92 2.64 -4.58
N LEU A 175 -18.72 1.37 -4.23
CA LEU A 175 -19.74 0.32 -4.37
C LEU A 175 -20.87 0.49 -3.33
N PRO A 176 -22.12 0.08 -3.66
CA PRO A 176 -23.23 0.08 -2.71
C PRO A 176 -22.93 -0.73 -1.45
N GLU A 177 -23.51 -0.36 -0.30
CA GLU A 177 -23.16 -0.96 0.99
C GLU A 177 -23.33 -2.48 1.03
N ASN A 178 -24.37 -2.99 0.37
CA ASN A 178 -24.72 -4.40 0.31
C ASN A 178 -24.02 -5.18 -0.81
N ASN A 179 -23.17 -4.53 -1.61
CA ASN A 179 -22.37 -5.21 -2.62
C ASN A 179 -21.46 -6.26 -1.97
N ALA A 180 -21.42 -7.47 -2.52
CA ALA A 180 -20.71 -8.59 -1.93
C ALA A 180 -19.18 -8.36 -1.86
N VAL A 181 -18.57 -7.81 -2.91
CA VAL A 181 -17.14 -7.50 -2.94
C VAL A 181 -16.81 -6.46 -1.88
N ARG A 182 -17.59 -5.37 -1.79
CA ARG A 182 -17.42 -4.36 -0.74
C ARG A 182 -17.46 -4.99 0.65
N ARG A 183 -18.50 -5.77 0.94
CA ARG A 183 -18.69 -6.42 2.25
C ARG A 183 -17.54 -7.37 2.57
N TYR A 184 -17.09 -8.14 1.60
CA TYR A 184 -15.97 -9.07 1.78
C TYR A 184 -14.66 -8.34 2.07
N LEU A 185 -14.30 -7.32 1.28
CA LEU A 185 -13.08 -6.55 1.53
C LEU A 185 -13.12 -5.76 2.84
N VAL A 186 -14.29 -5.26 3.25
CA VAL A 186 -14.47 -4.66 4.59
C VAL A 186 -14.26 -5.69 5.69
N GLN A 187 -14.77 -6.92 5.53
CA GLN A 187 -14.54 -8.00 6.50
C GLN A 187 -13.05 -8.37 6.60
N VAL A 188 -12.37 -8.49 5.47
CA VAL A 188 -10.92 -8.75 5.39
C VAL A 188 -10.13 -7.66 6.12
N LEU A 189 -10.43 -6.39 5.83
CA LEU A 189 -9.80 -5.24 6.50
C LEU A 189 -10.06 -5.25 8.01
N ASN A 190 -11.30 -5.52 8.43
CA ASN A 190 -11.66 -5.57 9.85
C ASN A 190 -10.94 -6.71 10.59
N ALA A 191 -10.76 -7.87 9.95
CA ALA A 191 -10.00 -8.98 10.53
C ALA A 191 -8.52 -8.60 10.75
N GLN A 192 -7.89 -7.96 9.77
CA GLN A 192 -6.51 -7.50 9.89
C GLN A 192 -6.37 -6.42 10.98
N ILE A 193 -7.25 -5.42 11.01
CA ILE A 193 -7.21 -4.36 12.02
C ILE A 193 -7.44 -4.93 13.44
N ALA A 194 -8.35 -5.90 13.59
CA ALA A 194 -8.57 -6.59 14.85
C ALA A 194 -7.32 -7.36 15.33
N ALA A 195 -6.57 -7.98 14.40
CA ALA A 195 -5.32 -8.67 14.70
C ALA A 195 -4.21 -7.67 15.10
N LEU A 196 -4.06 -6.60 14.33
CA LEU A 196 -3.09 -5.52 14.61
C LEU A 196 -3.34 -4.89 15.98
N ALA A 197 -4.60 -4.65 16.35
CA ALA A 197 -4.96 -4.10 17.65
C ALA A 197 -4.50 -4.99 18.82
N LYS A 198 -4.42 -6.31 18.64
CA LYS A 198 -3.97 -7.26 19.67
C LYS A 198 -2.44 -7.28 19.83
N CYS A 199 -1.68 -7.04 18.76
CA CYS A 199 -0.22 -7.13 18.76
C CYS A 199 0.50 -5.76 18.75
N GLN A 200 -0.22 -4.65 18.96
CA GLN A 200 0.39 -3.33 19.06
C GLN A 200 1.22 -3.19 20.36
N ASP A 201 2.50 -2.85 20.24
CA ASP A 201 3.38 -2.62 21.39
C ASP A 201 2.90 -1.42 22.22
N LYS A 202 3.30 -1.36 23.50
CA LYS A 202 3.01 -0.25 24.42
C LYS A 202 3.46 1.11 23.89
N SER A 203 4.51 1.17 23.07
CA SER A 203 4.98 2.39 22.41
C SER A 203 4.03 2.93 21.34
N GLY A 204 3.13 2.09 20.83
CA GLY A 204 2.27 2.38 19.68
C GLY A 204 2.78 1.85 18.35
N LEU A 205 4.05 1.41 18.29
CA LEU A 205 4.62 0.74 17.13
C LEU A 205 4.20 -0.74 17.06
N TRP A 206 4.51 -1.38 15.94
CA TRP A 206 4.45 -2.83 15.77
C TRP A 206 5.83 -3.44 15.57
N HIS A 207 5.95 -4.70 15.95
CA HIS A 207 7.11 -5.55 15.68
C HIS A 207 7.20 -5.89 14.19
N THR A 208 8.41 -5.99 13.63
CA THR A 208 8.63 -6.27 12.19
C THR A 208 8.04 -7.61 11.76
N LEU A 209 8.05 -8.62 12.65
CA LEU A 209 7.21 -9.81 12.56
C LEU A 209 6.08 -9.64 13.57
N LEU A 210 4.85 -9.49 13.08
CA LEU A 210 3.71 -9.04 13.88
C LEU A 210 3.33 -10.00 15.03
N ASP A 211 3.67 -11.28 14.87
CA ASP A 211 3.44 -12.35 15.83
C ASP A 211 4.69 -12.73 16.64
N ASP A 212 5.80 -12.00 16.49
CA ASP A 212 7.03 -12.20 17.26
C ASP A 212 7.40 -10.93 18.06
N PRO A 213 7.04 -10.86 19.36
CA PRO A 213 7.32 -9.71 20.22
C PRO A 213 8.81 -9.54 20.55
N HIS A 214 9.68 -10.46 20.13
CA HIS A 214 11.13 -10.33 20.29
C HIS A 214 11.81 -9.70 19.08
N SER A 215 11.10 -9.62 17.94
CA SER A 215 11.61 -8.91 16.76
C SER A 215 11.60 -7.38 17.00
N TYR A 216 12.38 -6.60 16.25
CA TYR A 216 12.47 -5.16 16.52
C TYR A 216 11.17 -4.41 16.14
N LEU A 217 10.93 -3.26 16.78
CA LEU A 217 9.82 -2.37 16.42
C LEU A 217 10.14 -1.58 15.14
N GLU A 218 9.19 -1.50 14.22
CA GLU A 218 9.38 -0.95 12.89
C GLU A 218 8.40 0.20 12.60
N ALA A 219 8.94 1.39 12.33
CA ALA A 219 8.17 2.63 12.28
C ALA A 219 7.45 2.83 10.93
N SER A 220 8.00 2.39 9.80
CA SER A 220 7.37 2.61 8.50
C SER A 220 6.06 1.82 8.37
N ALA A 221 6.06 0.54 8.76
CA ALA A 221 4.88 -0.30 8.88
C ALA A 221 3.84 0.33 9.81
N THR A 222 4.29 0.83 10.97
CA THR A 222 3.43 1.53 11.94
C THR A 222 2.75 2.74 11.29
N ALA A 223 3.45 3.51 10.46
CA ALA A 223 2.85 4.64 9.76
C ALA A 223 1.81 4.18 8.74
N GLY A 224 2.08 3.10 8.00
CA GLY A 224 1.10 2.50 7.09
C GLY A 224 -0.17 2.02 7.79
N PHE A 225 -0.01 1.30 8.91
CA PHE A 225 -1.14 0.89 9.75
C PHE A 225 -1.93 2.10 10.28
N ALA A 226 -1.25 3.13 10.76
CA ALA A 226 -1.90 4.34 11.25
C ALA A 226 -2.75 5.00 10.16
N TYR A 227 -2.22 5.18 8.94
CA TYR A 227 -2.98 5.71 7.81
C TYR A 227 -4.23 4.89 7.53
N GLY A 228 -4.06 3.57 7.35
CA GLY A 228 -5.15 2.70 6.93
C GLY A 228 -6.26 2.59 7.97
N ILE A 229 -5.90 2.51 9.26
CA ILE A 229 -6.88 2.46 10.36
C ILE A 229 -7.61 3.81 10.48
N LEU A 230 -6.91 4.95 10.42
CA LEU A 230 -7.54 6.27 10.45
C LEU A 230 -8.56 6.41 9.32
N LYS A 231 -8.15 6.05 8.10
CA LYS A 231 -9.02 6.13 6.92
C LYS A 231 -10.20 5.18 7.03
N ALA A 232 -9.99 3.94 7.45
CA ALA A 232 -11.06 2.96 7.64
C ALA A 232 -12.10 3.44 8.67
N VAL A 233 -11.66 4.06 9.77
CA VAL A 233 -12.56 4.65 10.77
C VAL A 233 -13.31 5.86 10.19
N ARG A 234 -12.62 6.80 9.53
CA ARG A 234 -13.23 8.00 8.92
C ARG A 234 -14.30 7.61 7.89
N LYS A 235 -14.01 6.60 7.06
CA LYS A 235 -14.93 6.08 6.04
C LYS A 235 -15.99 5.14 6.62
N ARG A 236 -15.97 4.86 7.93
CA ARG A 236 -16.90 3.99 8.65
C ARG A 236 -16.92 2.55 8.11
N TYR A 237 -15.78 2.09 7.59
CA TYR A 237 -15.60 0.68 7.20
C TYR A 237 -15.40 -0.22 8.43
N VAL A 238 -14.80 0.33 9.48
CA VAL A 238 -14.59 -0.36 10.77
C VAL A 238 -15.14 0.48 11.92
N GLU A 239 -15.26 -0.16 13.08
CA GLU A 239 -15.81 0.48 14.28
C GLU A 239 -14.93 1.61 14.81
N ARG A 240 -15.56 2.62 15.40
CA ARG A 240 -14.88 3.82 15.91
C ARG A 240 -13.88 3.54 17.03
N HIS A 241 -14.00 2.43 17.75
CA HIS A 241 -13.09 2.11 18.86
C HIS A 241 -11.64 1.92 18.39
N TYR A 242 -11.42 1.53 17.12
CA TYR A 242 -10.08 1.43 16.53
C TYR A 242 -9.37 2.78 16.35
N ALA A 243 -10.08 3.91 16.50
CA ALA A 243 -9.44 5.23 16.52
C ALA A 243 -8.35 5.33 17.61
N GLN A 244 -8.52 4.65 18.74
CA GLN A 244 -7.53 4.64 19.82
C GLN A 244 -6.24 3.90 19.43
N VAL A 245 -6.36 2.84 18.62
CA VAL A 245 -5.21 2.08 18.09
C VAL A 245 -4.38 2.97 17.17
N ALA A 246 -5.06 3.68 16.27
CA ALA A 246 -4.41 4.61 15.35
C ALA A 246 -3.81 5.82 16.07
N GLU A 247 -4.51 6.39 17.06
CA GLU A 247 -4.01 7.51 17.88
C GLU A 247 -2.71 7.14 18.60
N LYS A 248 -2.64 5.94 19.18
CA LYS A 248 -1.42 5.43 19.81
C LYS A 248 -0.29 5.28 18.79
N ALA A 249 -0.59 4.79 17.59
CA ALA A 249 0.37 4.69 16.49
C ALA A 249 0.91 6.05 16.07
N ILE A 250 0.03 7.05 15.88
CA ILE A 250 0.42 8.42 15.51
C ILE A 250 1.36 9.03 16.56
N ARG A 251 1.08 8.86 17.85
CA ARG A 251 1.98 9.30 18.93
C ARG A 251 3.34 8.62 18.84
N GLY A 252 3.34 7.33 18.54
CA GLY A 252 4.56 6.56 18.27
C GLY A 252 5.35 7.13 17.09
N ILE A 253 4.70 7.40 15.96
CA ILE A 253 5.33 7.97 14.76
C ILE A 253 5.92 9.34 15.04
N VAL A 254 5.15 10.27 15.62
CA VAL A 254 5.63 11.63 15.93
C VAL A 254 6.87 11.59 16.85
N LYS A 255 6.91 10.66 17.81
CA LYS A 255 8.07 10.48 18.69
C LYS A 255 9.32 9.99 17.97
N HIS A 256 9.18 9.30 16.83
CA HIS A 256 10.29 8.75 16.04
C HIS A 256 10.65 9.59 14.83
N ILE A 257 10.06 10.77 14.66
CA ILE A 257 10.52 11.73 13.65
C ILE A 257 11.63 12.61 14.27
N SER A 258 12.82 12.61 13.66
CA SER A 258 13.94 13.44 14.08
C SER A 258 13.70 14.93 13.79
N PRO A 259 14.46 15.86 14.40
CA PRO A 259 14.39 17.28 14.07
C PRO A 259 14.59 17.61 12.58
N GLU A 260 15.33 16.77 11.87
CA GLU A 260 15.61 16.87 10.42
C GLU A 260 14.47 16.30 9.56
N GLY A 261 13.44 15.71 10.16
CA GLY A 261 12.30 15.10 9.48
C GLY A 261 12.50 13.64 9.07
N GLU A 262 13.55 12.98 9.56
CA GLU A 262 13.77 11.55 9.33
C GLU A 262 12.86 10.70 10.21
N LEU A 263 12.25 9.66 9.64
CA LEU A 263 11.53 8.65 10.41
C LEU A 263 12.53 7.56 10.85
N LEU A 264 12.92 7.63 12.12
CA LEU A 264 13.80 6.66 12.77
C LEU A 264 13.11 5.29 12.93
N GLN A 265 13.86 4.26 13.35
CA GLN A 265 13.34 2.89 13.50
C GLN A 265 12.70 2.33 12.22
N THR A 266 13.17 2.78 11.05
CA THR A 266 12.77 2.27 9.75
C THR A 266 13.72 1.17 9.32
N SER A 267 13.18 0.03 8.88
CA SER A 267 13.97 -1.08 8.32
C SER A 267 14.33 -0.84 6.85
N PHE A 268 15.43 -1.43 6.39
CA PHE A 268 15.92 -1.36 5.01
C PHE A 268 15.03 -2.12 4.02
N GLY A 269 15.33 -1.99 2.72
CA GLY A 269 14.63 -2.72 1.65
C GLY A 269 14.61 -4.22 1.93
N THR A 270 13.43 -4.83 1.82
CA THR A 270 13.19 -6.22 2.24
C THR A 270 12.51 -6.95 1.10
N GLY A 271 13.18 -7.95 0.51
CA GLY A 271 12.60 -8.86 -0.46
C GLY A 271 11.93 -10.07 0.21
N MET A 272 11.68 -11.12 -0.56
CA MET A 272 11.10 -12.36 -0.04
C MET A 272 12.13 -13.16 0.78
N GLY A 273 11.78 -13.47 2.03
CA GLY A 273 12.60 -14.29 2.93
C GLY A 273 12.18 -15.75 2.92
N HIS A 274 13.15 -16.66 3.02
CA HIS A 274 12.92 -18.11 3.10
C HIS A 274 12.83 -18.65 4.53
N ASP A 275 13.17 -17.83 5.53
CA ASP A 275 13.01 -18.11 6.95
C ASP A 275 12.64 -16.82 7.70
N LEU A 276 12.24 -16.95 8.97
CA LEU A 276 11.86 -15.80 9.79
C LEU A 276 13.08 -14.99 10.28
N ASP A 277 14.25 -15.60 10.38
CA ASP A 277 15.47 -14.92 10.83
C ASP A 277 15.91 -13.86 9.81
N PHE A 278 15.69 -14.09 8.51
CA PHE A 278 15.86 -13.08 7.47
C PHE A 278 15.18 -11.75 7.85
N TYR A 279 13.90 -11.79 8.25
CA TYR A 279 13.13 -10.59 8.61
C TYR A 279 13.61 -9.97 9.93
N ARG A 280 14.02 -10.80 10.90
CA ARG A 280 14.55 -10.33 12.21
C ARG A 280 15.83 -9.54 12.09
N HIS A 281 16.64 -9.80 11.07
CA HIS A 281 17.98 -9.23 10.93
C HIS A 281 18.10 -8.15 9.85
N ILE A 282 16.98 -7.70 9.25
CA ILE A 282 17.00 -6.56 8.33
C ILE A 282 17.54 -5.32 9.05
N PRO A 283 18.57 -4.63 8.51
CA PRO A 283 19.13 -3.43 9.12
C PRO A 283 18.11 -2.30 9.27
N LEU A 284 18.29 -1.47 10.30
CA LEU A 284 17.54 -0.23 10.46
C LEU A 284 18.32 0.94 9.88
N THR A 285 17.71 1.70 8.98
CA THR A 285 18.29 2.91 8.37
C THR A 285 17.19 3.82 7.83
N SER A 286 17.50 5.11 7.69
CA SER A 286 16.67 6.06 6.95
C SER A 286 16.35 5.53 5.56
N MET A 287 15.09 5.56 5.16
CA MET A 287 14.62 5.09 3.85
C MET A 287 13.48 5.98 3.32
N PRO A 288 13.43 6.26 2.00
CA PRO A 288 12.42 7.15 1.42
C PRO A 288 10.96 6.77 1.74
N TYR A 289 10.65 5.48 1.80
CA TYR A 289 9.30 5.02 2.15
C TYR A 289 8.93 5.30 3.62
N GLY A 290 9.90 5.37 4.53
CA GLY A 290 9.64 5.79 5.91
C GLY A 290 9.08 7.21 5.96
N GLN A 291 9.71 8.15 5.26
CA GLN A 291 9.21 9.53 5.16
C GLN A 291 7.88 9.60 4.39
N ALA A 292 7.76 8.86 3.29
CA ALA A 292 6.52 8.84 2.50
C ALA A 292 5.31 8.34 3.32
N MET A 293 5.48 7.26 4.08
CA MET A 293 4.43 6.68 4.92
C MET A 293 4.11 7.58 6.12
N ALA A 294 5.11 8.23 6.73
CA ALA A 294 4.88 9.23 7.77
C ALA A 294 4.07 10.43 7.24
N MET A 295 4.42 10.97 6.06
CA MET A 295 3.63 12.02 5.42
C MET A 295 2.20 11.57 5.17
N LEU A 296 2.01 10.33 4.70
CA LEU A 296 0.70 9.76 4.40
C LEU A 296 -0.18 9.68 5.66
N CYS A 297 0.32 9.09 6.74
CA CYS A 297 -0.46 8.91 7.97
C CYS A 297 -0.73 10.23 8.70
N LEU A 298 0.24 11.15 8.75
CA LEU A 298 0.06 12.45 9.39
C LEU A 298 -0.92 13.32 8.59
N THR A 299 -0.92 13.25 7.27
CA THR A 299 -1.91 13.93 6.43
C THR A 299 -3.32 13.42 6.71
N GLU A 300 -3.50 12.10 6.78
CA GLU A 300 -4.80 11.53 7.14
C GLU A 300 -5.22 11.92 8.56
N TYR A 301 -4.27 11.98 9.51
CA TYR A 301 -4.54 12.41 10.88
C TYR A 301 -5.00 13.88 10.97
N LEU A 302 -4.52 14.77 10.09
CA LEU A 302 -4.99 16.16 10.03
C LEU A 302 -6.51 16.26 9.78
N ARG A 303 -7.16 15.24 9.19
CA ARG A 303 -8.62 15.23 8.99
C ARG A 303 -9.41 15.28 10.30
N ASN A 304 -8.80 14.97 11.44
CA ASN A 304 -9.45 15.02 12.76
C ASN A 304 -9.56 16.43 13.36
N TYR A 305 -9.00 17.45 12.69
CA TYR A 305 -8.98 18.84 13.16
C TYR A 305 -9.97 19.75 12.43
N PHE A 306 -10.88 19.16 11.65
CA PHE A 306 -11.98 19.82 10.92
C PHE A 306 -13.34 19.25 11.37
#